data_AF-A0A4Z0KQD9-F1
#
_entry.id   AF-A0A4Z0KQD9-F1
#
_cell.length_a   1.000
_cell.length_b   1.000
_cell.length_c   1.000
_cell.angle_alpha   90.00
_cell.angle_beta   90.00
_cell.angle_gamma   90.00
#
_symmetry.space_group_name_H-M   'P 1'
#
loop_
_entity.id
_entity.type
_entity.pdbx_description
1 polymer ?
#
loop_
_entity_poly.entity_id
_entity_poly.type
_entity_poly.pdbx_seq_one_letter_code
_entity_poly.pdbx_strand_id
1 'polypeptide(L)' 'RRSSTRGGFTMIYPFTEHATVLEGEVELTVAGQEPIRFSPGDSWFVEQGTEVAWKVLTPRFVKHYLANVESHKQD' A
#
# COMPACT_ATOMS: atom_id res chain seq x y z
N ARG A 1 -2.40 -12.01 -3.30
CA ARG A 1 -1.65 -11.99 -2.01
C ARG A 1 -0.19 -11.64 -2.30
N ARG A 2 0.44 -10.80 -1.48
CA ARG A 2 1.88 -10.46 -1.52
C ARG A 2 2.46 -10.57 -0.11
N SER A 3 3.77 -10.79 -0.01
CA SER A 3 4.50 -10.74 1.25
C SER A 3 5.83 -10.02 1.11
N SER A 4 6.30 -9.42 2.20
CA SER A 4 7.59 -8.75 2.31
C SER A 4 8.18 -8.93 3.71
N THR A 5 9.45 -8.60 3.84
CA THR A 5 10.14 -8.45 5.13
C THR A 5 10.13 -7.00 5.59
N ARG A 6 10.63 -6.75 6.80
CA ARG A 6 10.88 -5.41 7.32
C ARG A 6 11.74 -4.57 6.38
N GLY A 7 11.42 -3.29 6.27
CA GLY A 7 12.11 -2.34 5.40
C GLY A 7 11.17 -1.22 4.96
N GLY A 8 11.67 -0.30 4.15
CA GLY A 8 10.86 0.79 3.61
C GLY A 8 11.31 1.23 2.23
N PHE A 9 10.39 1.80 1.48
CA PHE A 9 10.60 2.34 0.14
C PHE A 9 9.47 3.33 -0.19
N THR A 10 9.67 4.17 -1.19
CA THR A 10 8.62 5.04 -1.73
C THR A 10 8.23 4.57 -3.12
N MET A 11 6.94 4.65 -3.46
CA MET A 11 6.46 4.35 -4.80
C MET A 11 5.34 5.30 -5.20
N ILE A 12 5.27 5.59 -6.50
CA ILE A 12 4.05 6.07 -7.13
C ILE A 12 3.24 4.82 -7.50
N TYR A 13 1.99 4.72 -7.04
CA TYR A 13 1.14 3.57 -7.30
C TYR A 13 0.88 3.41 -8.81
N PRO A 14 1.30 2.30 -9.45
CA PRO A 14 1.13 2.12 -10.89
C PRO A 14 -0.27 1.60 -11.26
N PHE A 15 -1.14 1.39 -10.27
CA PHE A 15 -2.53 0.94 -10.39
C PHE A 15 -3.31 1.39 -9.16
N THR A 16 -4.63 1.45 -9.30
CA THR A 16 -5.55 1.62 -8.18
C THR A 16 -5.63 0.31 -7.41
N GLU A 17 -5.42 0.34 -6.10
CA GLU A 17 -5.35 -0.83 -5.23
C GLU A 17 -6.36 -0.74 -4.07
N HIS A 18 -7.11 -1.82 -3.84
CA HIS A 18 -7.71 -2.10 -2.54
C HIS A 18 -6.96 -3.25 -1.88
N ALA A 19 -6.50 -3.06 -0.65
CA ALA A 19 -5.72 -4.06 0.05
C ALA A 19 -6.11 -4.20 1.51
N THR A 20 -5.91 -5.40 2.05
CA THR A 20 -6.18 -5.77 3.44
C THR A 20 -4.94 -6.45 4.03
N VAL A 21 -4.53 -6.04 5.23
CA VAL A 21 -3.45 -6.71 5.95
C VAL A 21 -3.93 -8.05 6.47
N LEU A 22 -3.15 -9.11 6.20
CA LEU A 22 -3.38 -10.45 6.74
C LEU A 22 -2.42 -10.78 7.88
N GLU A 23 -1.21 -10.22 7.87
CA GLU A 23 -0.18 -10.48 8.88
C GLU A 23 0.81 -9.32 8.93
N GLY A 24 1.32 -9.02 10.13
CA GLY A 24 2.30 -7.97 10.34
C GLY A 24 1.69 -6.59 10.32
N GLU A 25 2.54 -5.58 10.29
CA GLU A 25 2.11 -4.18 10.37
C GLU A 25 2.93 -3.30 9.44
N VAL A 26 2.28 -2.26 8.93
CA VAL A 26 2.87 -1.29 8.00
C VAL A 26 2.42 0.12 8.35
N GLU A 27 3.32 1.09 8.21
CA GLU A 27 3.01 2.51 8.14
C GLU A 27 3.03 2.94 6.67
N LEU A 28 1.96 3.60 6.24
CA LEU A 28 1.85 4.21 4.91
C LEU A 28 1.72 5.72 5.07
N THR A 29 2.52 6.46 4.31
CA THR A 29 2.49 7.93 4.32
C THR A 29 2.27 8.42 2.91
N VAL A 30 1.13 9.08 2.66
CA VAL A 30 0.91 9.83 1.41
C VAL A 30 1.72 11.12 1.48
N ALA A 31 2.31 11.55 0.35
CA ALA A 31 3.13 12.76 0.31
C ALA A 31 2.40 13.98 0.93
N GLY A 32 3.04 14.63 1.90
CA GLY A 32 2.49 15.78 2.61
C GLY A 32 1.44 15.47 3.70
N GLN A 33 1.19 14.18 3.99
CA GLN A 33 0.28 13.75 5.05
C GLN A 33 1.02 13.02 6.17
N GLU A 34 0.36 12.87 7.32
CA GLU A 34 0.87 12.07 8.43
C GLU A 34 0.82 10.56 8.12
N PRO A 35 1.74 9.75 8.66
CA PRO A 35 1.70 8.30 8.52
C PRO A 35 0.43 7.68 9.13
N ILE A 36 -0.14 6.69 8.45
CA ILE A 36 -1.23 5.85 8.94
C ILE A 36 -0.71 4.43 9.13
N ARG A 37 -0.96 3.84 10.31
CA ARG A 37 -0.56 2.48 10.62
C ARG A 37 -1.71 1.50 10.36
N PHE A 38 -1.39 0.38 9.73
CA PHE A 38 -2.32 -0.70 9.42
C PHE A 38 -1.84 -2.00 10.04
N SER A 39 -2.77 -2.73 10.65
CA SER A 39 -2.61 -4.00 11.34
C SER A 39 -3.55 -5.06 10.75
N PRO A 40 -3.44 -6.36 11.11
CA PRO A 40 -4.27 -7.41 10.52
C PRO A 40 -5.77 -7.12 10.63
N GLY A 41 -6.46 -7.21 9.49
CA GLY A 41 -7.87 -6.85 9.35
C GLY A 41 -8.12 -5.45 8.78
N ASP A 42 -7.16 -4.53 8.94
CA ASP A 42 -7.29 -3.19 8.37
C ASP A 42 -7.14 -3.21 6.85
N SER A 43 -7.85 -2.31 6.19
CA SER A 43 -7.82 -2.16 4.73
C SER A 43 -7.61 -0.72 4.31
N TRP A 44 -7.05 -0.52 3.13
CA TRP A 44 -6.93 0.78 2.48
C TRP A 44 -7.30 0.70 1.00
N PHE A 45 -7.62 1.87 0.46
CA PHE A 45 -7.78 2.12 -0.96
C PHE A 45 -6.82 3.23 -1.36
N VAL A 46 -6.19 3.09 -2.53
CA VAL A 46 -5.22 4.05 -3.05
C VAL A 46 -5.31 4.09 -4.56
N GLU A 47 -5.35 5.29 -5.11
CA GLU A 47 -5.53 5.52 -6.54
C GLU A 47 -4.20 5.46 -7.30
N GLN A 48 -4.27 5.02 -8.56
CA GLN A 48 -3.14 5.08 -9.49
C GLN A 48 -2.57 6.50 -9.55
N GLY A 49 -1.25 6.64 -9.49
CA GLY A 49 -0.55 7.93 -9.48
C GLY A 49 -0.30 8.50 -8.08
N THR A 50 -0.86 7.92 -7.01
CA THR A 50 -0.59 8.38 -5.65
C THR A 50 0.82 8.01 -5.20
N GLU A 51 1.62 8.99 -4.76
CA GLU A 51 2.92 8.74 -4.14
C GLU A 51 2.75 8.38 -2.66
N VAL A 52 3.29 7.21 -2.27
CA VAL A 52 3.20 6.68 -0.91
C VAL A 52 4.56 6.14 -0.47
N ALA A 53 5.00 6.59 0.70
CA ALA A 53 6.09 5.97 1.44
C ALA A 53 5.56 4.79 2.25
N TRP A 54 6.22 3.64 2.09
CA TRP A 54 5.93 2.40 2.78
C TRP A 54 7.00 2.12 3.83
N LYS A 55 6.57 1.71 5.03
CA LYS A 55 7.46 1.25 6.09
C LYS A 55 6.87 0.03 6.79
N VAL A 56 7.40 -1.14 6.46
CA VAL A 56 7.01 -2.42 7.09
C VAL A 56 7.70 -2.53 8.45
N LEU A 57 6.90 -2.65 9.51
CA LEU A 57 7.37 -2.58 10.90
C LEU A 57 7.77 -3.95 11.46
N THR A 58 7.15 -5.02 10.98
CA THR A 58 7.33 -6.39 11.48
C THR A 58 8.33 -7.19 10.62
N PRO A 59 8.94 -8.27 11.15
CA PRO A 59 9.83 -9.14 10.37
C PRO A 59 9.18 -9.72 9.11
N ARG A 60 7.87 -9.98 9.16
CA ARG A 60 7.05 -10.49 8.06
C ARG A 60 5.76 -9.70 7.95
N PHE A 61 5.39 -9.36 6.73
CA PHE A 61 4.15 -8.67 6.39
C PHE A 61 3.48 -9.36 5.21
N VAL A 62 2.17 -9.51 5.28
CA VAL A 62 1.36 -10.14 4.23
C VAL A 62 0.11 -9.31 4.00
N LYS A 63 -0.18 -9.01 2.72
CA LYS A 63 -1.46 -8.40 2.32
C LYS A 63 -2.17 -9.23 1.25
N HIS A 64 -3.50 -9.20 1.27
CA HIS A 64 -4.31 -9.48 0.08
C HIS A 64 -4.60 -8.17 -0.62
N TYR A 65 -4.66 -8.17 -1.95
CA TYR A 65 -4.96 -6.96 -2.70
C TYR A 65 -5.64 -7.31 -4.03
N LEU A 66 -6.48 -6.38 -4.49
CA LEU A 66 -7.01 -6.30 -5.83
C LEU A 66 -6.44 -5.03 -6.47
N ALA A 67 -5.87 -5.18 -7.67
CA ALA A 67 -5.28 -4.08 -8.43
C ALA A 67 -6.04 -3.88 -9.74
N ASN A 68 -6.35 -2.63 -10.06
CA ASN A 68 -6.95 -2.21 -11.33
C ASN A 68 -6.01 -1.23 -12.03
N VAL A 69 -5.51 -1.59 -13.21
CA VAL A 69 -4.72 -0.68 -14.04
C VAL A 69 -5.69 0.19 -14.82
N GLU A 70 -5.66 1.49 -14.58
CA GLU A 70 -6.55 2.43 -15.24
C GLU A 70 -5.96 2.82 -16.59
N SER A 71 -6.78 2.66 -17.64
CA SER A 71 -6.45 3.17 -18.96
C SER A 71 -6.78 4.65 -18.99
N HIS A 72 -5.78 5.51 -19.15
CA HIS A 72 -6.06 6.90 -19.51
C HIS A 72 -6.66 6.89 -20.92
N LYS A 73 -7.95 7.21 -21.04
CA LYS A 73 -8.47 7.64 -22.34
C LYS A 73 -7.77 8.95 -22.65
N GLN A 74 -7.01 8.96 -23.73
CA GLN A 74 -6.59 10.19 -24.37
C GLN A 74 -7.89 10.77 -24.95
N ASP A 75 -8.40 11.84 -24.33
CA ASP A 75 -9.44 12.69 -24.95
C ASP A 75 -8.85 13.45 -26.14
#